data_AF-A0A8D8C5S1-F1
#
_entry.id   AF-A0A8D8C5S1-F1
#
_cell.length_a   1.000
_cell.length_b   1.000
_cell.length_c   1.000
_cell.angle_alpha   90.00
_cell.angle_beta   90.00
_cell.angle_gamma   90.00
#
_symmetry.space_group_name_H-M   'P 1'
#
loop_
_entity.id
_entity.type
_entity.pdbx_description
1 polymer ?
#
loop_
_entity_poly.entity_id
_entity_poly.type
_entity_poly.pdbx_seq_one_letter_code
_entity_poly.pdbx_strand_id
1 'polypeptide(L)'
;MAAVSGTQFQQHMEDDEDDFQDACDTEGPTPSCSMDLEAALAEAKLGVNLFFNNKFTEAEALMKPWATSSMYHSVGNSVFAYLEAMLTFEQQHIAAASDALKQCLTVCGRFR
;
A
#
# COMPACT_ATOMS: atom_id res chain seq x y z
N MET A 1 71.88 34.21 16.87
CA MET A 1 71.13 35.26 16.15
C MET A 1 70.82 34.70 14.77
N ALA A 2 69.61 34.49 14.27
CA ALA A 2 68.21 34.62 14.72
C ALA A 2 67.46 33.47 14.00
N ALA A 3 66.60 32.66 14.65
CA ALA A 3 65.14 32.84 14.79
C ALA A 3 64.49 33.46 13.53
N VAL A 4 63.46 32.90 12.88
CA VAL A 4 62.41 31.99 13.34
C VAL A 4 61.64 31.43 12.12
N SER A 5 61.16 30.19 12.28
CA SER A 5 59.91 29.59 11.81
C SER A 5 59.49 29.59 10.33
N GLY A 6 58.92 28.46 9.92
CA GLY A 6 58.10 28.42 8.71
C GLY A 6 57.67 27.06 8.16
N THR A 7 57.47 26.07 9.03
CA THR A 7 56.36 25.11 8.93
C THR A 7 56.23 24.19 7.68
N GLN A 8 56.52 22.91 7.90
CA GLN A 8 55.90 21.79 7.16
C GLN A 8 54.40 21.74 7.49
N PHE A 9 53.53 21.69 6.48
CA PHE A 9 52.22 21.02 6.55
C PHE A 9 51.89 20.58 5.12
N GLN A 10 52.17 19.31 4.80
CA GLN A 10 51.22 18.18 4.80
C GLN A 10 50.23 18.29 3.63
N GLN A 11 50.37 17.33 2.71
CA GLN A 11 49.60 17.15 1.49
C GLN A 11 48.09 17.31 1.74
N HIS A 12 47.48 18.15 0.92
CA HIS A 12 46.03 18.26 0.78
C HIS A 12 45.52 16.94 0.21
N MET A 13 45.03 16.06 1.07
CA MET A 13 44.13 14.97 0.66
C MET A 13 42.77 15.63 0.50
N GLU A 14 42.34 15.77 -0.75
CA GLU A 14 40.95 16.04 -1.08
C GLU A 14 40.16 14.81 -0.61
N ASP A 15 39.59 14.90 0.59
CA ASP A 15 38.48 14.02 0.98
C ASP A 15 37.28 14.51 0.17
N ASP A 16 37.08 13.91 -1.01
CA ASP A 16 35.76 13.84 -1.64
C ASP A 16 34.90 12.95 -0.72
N GLU A 17 34.40 13.54 0.37
CA GLU A 17 33.23 13.04 1.07
C GLU A 17 32.04 13.24 0.11
N ASP A 18 31.89 12.31 -0.83
CA ASP A 18 30.62 12.06 -1.49
C ASP A 18 29.63 11.70 -0.37
N ASP A 19 28.95 12.72 0.17
CA ASP A 19 27.75 12.55 0.98
C ASP A 19 26.80 11.71 0.12
N PHE A 20 26.69 10.42 0.45
CA PHE A 20 25.69 9.55 -0.15
C PHE A 20 24.33 10.11 0.27
N GLN A 21 23.76 10.93 -0.61
CA GLN A 21 22.40 11.42 -0.48
C GLN A 21 21.51 10.18 -0.58
N ASP A 22 21.10 9.65 0.57
CA ASP A 22 20.05 8.65 0.59
C ASP A 22 18.89 9.26 -0.19
N ALA A 23 18.37 8.53 -1.17
CA ALA A 23 17.32 9.01 -2.04
C ALA A 23 16.06 9.14 -1.19
N CYS A 24 15.96 10.23 -0.43
CA CYS A 24 14.72 10.69 0.13
C CYS A 24 13.83 10.92 -1.09
N ASP A 25 12.91 9.99 -1.32
CA ASP A 25 11.91 10.05 -2.37
C ASP A 25 11.38 11.48 -2.40
N THR A 26 11.86 12.26 -3.37
CA THR A 26 11.33 13.60 -3.60
C THR A 26 10.06 13.38 -4.38
N GLU A 27 9.08 12.79 -3.71
CA GLU A 27 7.69 12.84 -4.09
C GLU A 27 7.32 14.32 -3.94
N GLY A 28 7.58 15.11 -4.99
CA GLY A 28 6.84 16.33 -5.20
C GLY A 28 5.35 16.03 -5.02
N PRO A 29 4.52 16.98 -4.57
CA PRO A 29 3.14 16.70 -4.21
C PRO A 29 2.33 16.43 -5.48
N THR A 30 2.44 15.25 -6.06
CA THR A 30 1.41 14.65 -6.87
C THR A 30 0.38 14.13 -5.87
N PRO A 31 -0.84 14.70 -5.81
CA PRO A 31 -1.91 14.05 -5.09
C PRO A 31 -2.25 12.80 -5.90
N SER A 32 -1.52 11.71 -5.70
CA SER A 32 -2.01 10.42 -6.10
C SER A 32 -3.20 10.18 -5.17
N CYS A 33 -4.41 10.21 -5.73
CA CYS A 33 -5.62 9.66 -5.08
C CYS A 33 -5.49 8.12 -4.93
N SER A 34 -4.31 7.64 -4.54
CA SER A 34 -3.97 6.25 -4.30
C SER A 34 -4.16 5.97 -2.81
N MET A 35 -4.87 4.89 -2.52
CA MET A 35 -5.10 4.48 -1.14
C MET A 35 -3.80 4.11 -0.45
N ASP A 36 -3.52 4.73 0.69
CA ASP A 36 -2.33 4.46 1.50
C ASP A 36 -2.41 3.08 2.19
N LEU A 37 -1.26 2.45 2.45
CA LEU A 37 -1.18 1.12 3.06
C LEU A 37 -1.72 1.10 4.49
N GLU A 38 -1.34 2.08 5.33
CA GLU A 38 -1.78 2.13 6.72
C GLU A 38 -3.30 2.36 6.78
N ALA A 39 -3.80 3.28 5.96
CA ALA A 39 -5.24 3.50 5.80
C ALA A 39 -5.98 2.24 5.35
N ALA A 40 -5.48 1.55 4.31
CA ALA A 40 -6.08 0.32 3.82
C ALA A 40 -6.12 -0.80 4.87
N LEU A 41 -5.07 -0.91 5.69
CA LEU A 41 -5.00 -1.91 6.75
C LEU A 41 -5.93 -1.56 7.92
N ALA A 42 -6.08 -0.27 8.25
CA ALA A 42 -7.03 0.20 9.25
C ALA A 42 -8.48 -0.05 8.80
N GLU A 43 -8.82 0.30 7.56
CA GLU A 43 -10.15 0.05 6.97
C GLU A 43 -10.42 -1.46 6.86
N ALA A 44 -9.43 -2.29 6.52
CA ALA A 44 -9.59 -3.74 6.50
C ALA A 44 -9.96 -4.30 7.87
N LYS A 45 -9.27 -3.87 8.94
CA LYS A 45 -9.59 -4.27 10.33
C LYS A 45 -11.00 -3.82 10.71
N LEU A 46 -11.38 -2.60 10.35
CA LEU A 46 -12.72 -2.08 10.60
C LEU A 46 -13.79 -2.89 9.85
N GLY A 47 -13.57 -3.21 8.57
CA GLY A 47 -14.52 -4.00 7.79
C GLY A 47 -14.69 -5.42 8.32
N VAL A 48 -13.61 -6.05 8.80
CA VAL A 48 -13.68 -7.35 9.51
C VAL A 48 -14.52 -7.21 10.79
N ASN A 49 -14.31 -6.15 11.57
CA ASN A 49 -15.10 -5.89 12.77
C ASN A 49 -16.59 -5.67 12.44
N LEU A 50 -16.90 -4.85 11.43
CA LEU A 50 -18.28 -4.61 10.97
C LEU A 50 -18.94 -5.92 10.52
N PHE A 51 -18.24 -6.74 9.75
CA PHE A 51 -18.74 -8.04 9.27
C PHE A 51 -19.12 -8.97 10.43
N PHE A 52 -18.22 -9.17 11.40
CA PHE A 52 -18.49 -10.05 12.55
C PHE A 52 -19.50 -9.48 13.54
N ASN A 53 -19.79 -8.17 13.47
CA ASN A 53 -20.89 -7.53 14.20
C ASN A 53 -22.20 -7.47 13.37
N ASN A 54 -22.32 -8.27 12.31
CA ASN A 54 -23.48 -8.35 11.41
C ASN A 54 -23.83 -7.04 10.68
N LYS A 55 -22.90 -6.08 10.61
CA LYS A 55 -23.06 -4.82 9.88
C LYS A 55 -22.58 -4.98 8.44
N PHE A 56 -23.17 -5.94 7.71
CA PHE A 56 -22.71 -6.35 6.38
C PHE A 56 -22.71 -5.20 5.37
N THR A 57 -23.77 -4.40 5.33
CA THR A 57 -23.87 -3.26 4.41
C THR A 57 -22.80 -2.19 4.66
N GLU A 58 -22.49 -1.91 5.93
CA GLU A 58 -21.41 -0.98 6.29
C GLU A 58 -20.03 -1.55 5.89
N ALA A 59 -19.80 -2.84 6.16
CA ALA A 59 -18.57 -3.53 5.80
C ALA A 59 -18.35 -3.55 4.28
N GLU A 60 -19.40 -3.83 3.51
CA GLU A 60 -19.36 -3.88 2.06
C GLU A 60 -19.15 -2.49 1.44
N ALA A 61 -19.86 -1.47 1.96
CA ALA A 61 -19.71 -0.08 1.52
C ALA A 61 -18.29 0.47 1.80
N LEU A 62 -17.65 0.02 2.87
CA LEU A 62 -16.25 0.35 3.17
C LEU A 62 -15.29 -0.29 2.15
N MET A 63 -15.53 -1.55 1.75
CA MET A 63 -14.60 -2.30 0.91
C MET A 63 -14.71 -2.00 -0.58
N LYS A 64 -15.93 -1.81 -1.11
CA LYS A 64 -16.19 -1.65 -2.55
C LYS A 64 -15.41 -0.54 -3.25
N PRO A 65 -15.29 0.69 -2.70
CA PRO A 65 -14.70 1.83 -3.41
C PRO A 65 -13.25 1.62 -3.84
N TRP A 66 -12.50 0.84 -3.07
CA TRP A 66 -11.06 0.63 -3.28
C TRP A 66 -10.72 -0.76 -3.82
N ALA A 67 -11.73 -1.55 -4.19
CA ALA A 67 -11.55 -2.94 -4.60
C ALA A 67 -10.69 -3.11 -5.88
N THR A 68 -10.50 -2.07 -6.69
CA THR A 68 -9.68 -2.12 -7.91
C THR A 68 -8.24 -1.63 -7.72
N SER A 69 -7.93 -1.00 -6.59
CA SER A 69 -6.69 -0.26 -6.36
C SER A 69 -5.96 -0.63 -5.07
N SER A 70 -6.66 -1.16 -4.06
CA SER A 70 -6.08 -1.58 -2.79
C SER A 70 -6.22 -3.08 -2.59
N MET A 71 -5.12 -3.74 -2.25
CA MET A 71 -5.07 -5.20 -2.05
C MET A 71 -6.09 -5.66 -0.99
N TYR A 72 -6.10 -5.02 0.18
CA TYR A 72 -6.95 -5.43 1.30
C TYR A 72 -8.44 -5.28 1.00
N HIS A 73 -8.82 -4.19 0.35
CA HIS A 73 -10.18 -3.94 -0.08
C HIS A 73 -10.62 -4.89 -1.19
N SER A 74 -9.73 -5.21 -2.12
CA SER A 74 -10.04 -6.19 -3.17
C SER A 74 -10.29 -7.58 -2.60
N VAL A 75 -9.48 -8.02 -1.62
CA VAL A 75 -9.69 -9.29 -0.92
C VAL A 75 -11.03 -9.26 -0.17
N GLY A 76 -11.28 -8.22 0.63
CA GLY A 76 -12.53 -8.07 1.40
C GLY A 76 -13.79 -8.09 0.53
N ASN A 77 -13.80 -7.32 -0.56
CA ASN A 77 -14.91 -7.29 -1.52
C ASN A 77 -15.15 -8.66 -2.17
N SER A 78 -14.07 -9.39 -2.49
CA SER A 78 -14.17 -10.74 -3.08
C SER A 78 -14.76 -11.75 -2.12
N VAL A 79 -14.45 -11.62 -0.82
CA VAL A 79 -15.05 -12.46 0.23
C VAL A 79 -16.55 -12.22 0.34
N PHE A 80 -17.02 -10.97 0.28
CA PHE A 80 -18.47 -10.68 0.29
C PHE A 80 -19.19 -11.29 -0.92
N ALA A 81 -18.65 -11.09 -2.13
CA ALA A 81 -19.23 -11.70 -3.33
C ALA A 81 -19.23 -13.23 -3.26
N TYR A 82 -18.14 -13.84 -2.75
CA TYR A 82 -18.06 -15.29 -2.55
C TYR A 82 -19.10 -15.80 -1.55
N LEU A 83 -19.28 -15.11 -0.42
CA LEU A 83 -20.29 -15.50 0.57
C LEU A 83 -21.70 -15.38 0.00
N GLU A 84 -22.00 -14.33 -0.76
CA GLU A 84 -23.29 -14.18 -1.43
C GLU A 84 -23.54 -15.36 -2.40
N ALA A 85 -22.54 -15.75 -3.19
CA ALA A 85 -22.62 -16.91 -4.07
C ALA A 85 -22.83 -18.23 -3.31
N MET A 86 -22.15 -18.42 -2.18
CA MET A 86 -22.24 -19.64 -1.36
C MET A 86 -23.53 -19.75 -0.57
N LEU A 87 -24.16 -18.63 -0.22
CA LEU A 87 -25.40 -18.62 0.56
C LEU A 87 -26.65 -18.70 -0.32
N THR A 88 -26.58 -18.17 -1.54
CA THR A 88 -27.71 -18.16 -2.49
C THR A 88 -27.67 -19.33 -3.46
N PHE A 89 -26.47 -19.82 -3.81
CA PHE A 89 -26.24 -20.81 -4.87
C PHE A 89 -26.82 -20.40 -6.24
N GLU A 90 -27.01 -19.11 -6.49
CA GLU A 90 -27.52 -18.63 -7.78
C GLU A 90 -26.38 -18.39 -8.77
N GLN A 91 -26.61 -18.78 -10.02
CA GLN A 91 -25.60 -18.67 -11.09
C GLN A 91 -25.08 -17.24 -11.27
N GLN A 92 -25.93 -16.23 -11.08
CA GLN A 92 -25.55 -14.82 -11.19
C GLN A 92 -24.53 -14.42 -10.10
N HIS A 93 -24.76 -14.83 -8.86
CA HIS A 93 -23.85 -14.53 -7.75
C HIS A 93 -22.55 -15.32 -7.88
N ILE A 94 -22.60 -16.57 -8.36
CA ILE A 94 -21.41 -17.37 -8.66
C ILE A 94 -20.54 -16.70 -9.72
N ALA A 95 -21.14 -16.18 -10.79
CA ALA A 95 -20.42 -15.45 -11.84
C ALA A 95 -19.78 -14.16 -11.28
N ALA A 96 -20.55 -13.37 -10.52
CA ALA A 96 -20.05 -12.15 -9.88
C ALA A 96 -18.87 -12.42 -8.93
N ALA A 97 -18.95 -13.46 -8.10
CA ALA A 97 -17.87 -13.88 -7.22
C ALA A 97 -16.62 -14.30 -8.00
N SER A 98 -16.78 -15.03 -9.12
CA SER A 98 -15.67 -15.41 -9.99
C SER A 98 -14.94 -14.18 -10.55
N ASP A 99 -15.68 -13.17 -11.00
CA ASP A 99 -15.09 -11.95 -11.55
C ASP A 99 -14.41 -11.10 -10.48
N ALA A 100 -15.02 -10.98 -9.29
CA ALA A 100 -14.39 -10.32 -8.14
C ALA A 100 -13.06 -10.98 -7.74
N LEU A 101 -13.03 -12.32 -7.69
CA LEU A 101 -11.81 -13.08 -7.39
C LEU A 101 -10.72 -12.88 -8.47
N LYS A 102 -11.07 -12.87 -9.76
CA LYS A 102 -10.10 -12.57 -10.84
C LYS A 102 -9.54 -11.15 -10.72
N GLN A 103 -10.39 -10.18 -10.40
CA GLN A 103 -9.96 -8.81 -10.12
C GLN A 103 -9.01 -8.79 -8.92
N CYS A 104 -9.32 -9.51 -7.84
CA CYS A 104 -8.46 -9.61 -6.68
C CYS A 104 -7.08 -10.17 -7.01
N LEU A 105 -7.00 -11.26 -7.78
CA LEU A 105 -5.72 -11.79 -8.23
C LEU A 105 -4.93 -10.77 -9.05
N THR A 106 -5.62 -10.02 -9.91
CA THR A 106 -5.00 -8.95 -10.72
C THR A 106 -4.44 -7.84 -9.83
N VAL A 107 -5.21 -7.38 -8.84
CA VAL A 107 -4.79 -6.33 -7.90
C VAL A 107 -3.61 -6.81 -7.08
N CYS A 108 -3.72 -7.98 -6.43
CA CYS A 108 -2.65 -8.56 -5.61
C CYS A 108 -1.36 -8.76 -6.44
N GLY A 109 -1.47 -9.15 -7.71
CA GLY A 109 -0.34 -9.34 -8.61
C GLY A 109 0.44 -8.06 -8.95
N ARG A 110 -0.14 -6.87 -8.76
CA ARG A 110 0.55 -5.58 -8.97
C ARG A 110 1.48 -5.20 -7.80
N PHE A 111 1.26 -5.78 -6.63
CA PHE A 111 2.01 -5.51 -5.40
C PHE A 111 2.98 -6.67 -5.05
N ARG A 112 3.24 -7.56 -6.00
CA ARG A 112 4.15 -8.71 -5.86
C ARG A 112 5.44 -8.44 -6.59
#